data_AF-A0A522A0Q9-F1
#
_entry.id   AF-A0A522A0Q9-F1
#
_cell.length_a   1.000
_cell.length_b   1.000
_cell.length_c   1.000
_cell.angle_alpha   90.00
_cell.angle_beta   90.00
_cell.angle_gamma   90.00
#
_symmetry.space_group_name_H-M   'P 1'
#
loop_
_entity.id
_entity.type
_entity.pdbx_description
1 polymer ?
#
loop_
_entity_poly.entity_id
_entity_poly.type
_entity_poly.pdbx_seq_one_letter_code
_entity_poly.pdbx_strand_id
1 'polypeptide(L)'
;MVELSRYGEVVFHHANDRGRVTTDPNDILLGHPPYPDLKEYDNWIFDNGLDGPRSAHPNTFIMFPYARADFTVWPSVPLPTYVKASRAFFGMGGVVHYDGSLETAPAESIWRQIQPKFVRVNMGCDTRRLPYKIDFKHRPSGLLHVSSLAKYKKPDLMFRSLPKTGCRLYLGTFAVSKLDEFWRQKLLPADMQILPALDNGDPGTNARLIQECSFYLHTAAEPQATTILENCARGLVPILHPDSGFRSPYAIYLTDDPTENQGIIAAALAMKEDEYAERSLGVRRQIQIYHSWQRIFMNIFADMQALVAGGEVNRRGDEFS
;
A
#
# COMPACT_ATOMS: atom_id res chain seq x y z
N MET A 1 -3.27 -15.80 -13.64
CA MET A 1 -4.17 -15.88 -12.46
C MET A 1 -3.71 -17.03 -11.59
N VAL A 2 -3.72 -16.89 -10.27
CA VAL A 2 -3.79 -18.09 -9.42
C VAL A 2 -5.18 -18.65 -9.67
N GLU A 3 -5.27 -19.89 -10.13
CA GLU A 3 -6.54 -20.56 -10.38
C GLU A 3 -7.15 -20.89 -9.01
N LEU A 4 -7.93 -19.95 -8.46
CA LEU A 4 -8.58 -20.14 -7.15
C LEU A 4 -9.55 -21.32 -7.15
N SER A 5 -10.06 -21.69 -8.33
CA SER A 5 -10.89 -22.88 -8.59
C SER A 5 -10.22 -24.19 -8.17
N ARG A 6 -8.89 -24.23 -8.04
CA ARG A 6 -8.17 -25.42 -7.52
C ARG A 6 -8.28 -25.56 -6.00
N TYR A 7 -8.67 -24.50 -5.31
CA TYR A 7 -8.76 -24.45 -3.84
C TYR A 7 -10.19 -24.37 -3.33
N GLY A 8 -11.16 -24.09 -4.21
CA GLY A 8 -12.58 -24.07 -3.90
C GLY A 8 -13.38 -23.18 -4.86
N GLU A 9 -14.69 -23.16 -4.69
CA GLU A 9 -15.54 -22.15 -5.29
C GLU A 9 -15.30 -20.81 -4.59
N VAL A 10 -15.12 -19.73 -5.35
CA VAL A 10 -14.98 -18.37 -4.82
C VAL A 10 -16.23 -17.59 -5.15
N VAL A 11 -16.98 -17.22 -4.12
CA VAL A 11 -18.16 -16.39 -4.25
C VAL A 11 -17.84 -14.98 -3.79
N PHE A 12 -18.04 -14.00 -4.67
CA PHE A 12 -17.85 -12.59 -4.34
C PHE A 12 -19.19 -11.98 -3.95
N HIS A 13 -19.23 -11.36 -2.77
CA HIS A 13 -20.38 -10.59 -2.29
C HIS A 13 -19.95 -9.14 -2.11
N HIS A 14 -20.72 -8.20 -2.67
CA HIS A 14 -20.50 -6.78 -2.48
C HIS A 14 -20.91 -6.37 -1.07
N ALA A 15 -20.29 -5.34 -0.50
CA ALA A 15 -20.65 -4.82 0.84
C ALA A 15 -22.10 -4.28 0.94
N ASN A 16 -22.79 -4.15 -0.19
CA ASN A 16 -24.19 -3.74 -0.28
C ASN A 16 -25.14 -4.95 -0.44
N ASP A 17 -24.59 -6.13 -0.70
CA ASP A 17 -25.35 -7.38 -0.77
C ASP A 17 -25.61 -7.81 0.67
N ARG A 18 -26.74 -7.34 1.21
CA ARG A 18 -27.13 -7.61 2.60
C ARG A 18 -27.32 -9.10 2.84
N GLY A 19 -26.93 -9.55 4.03
CA GLY A 19 -27.38 -10.82 4.59
C GLY A 19 -26.30 -11.89 4.74
N ARG A 20 -26.75 -13.06 5.19
CA ARG A 20 -25.91 -14.23 5.39
C ARG A 20 -25.48 -14.80 4.03
N VAL A 21 -24.17 -14.97 3.84
CA VAL A 21 -23.59 -15.55 2.62
C VAL A 21 -23.36 -17.06 2.74
N THR A 22 -23.25 -17.58 3.97
CA THR A 22 -23.10 -19.03 4.19
C THR A 22 -23.68 -19.51 5.54
N THR A 23 -24.01 -20.79 5.60
CA THR A 23 -24.30 -21.55 6.83
C THR A 23 -23.32 -22.70 7.08
N ASP A 24 -22.36 -22.93 6.19
CA ASP A 24 -21.41 -24.04 6.32
C ASP A 24 -20.24 -23.64 7.26
N PRO A 25 -20.04 -24.32 8.40
CA PRO A 25 -18.97 -24.00 9.34
C PRO A 25 -17.55 -24.15 8.77
N ASN A 26 -17.39 -24.81 7.62
CA ASN A 26 -16.10 -25.01 6.97
C ASN A 26 -15.72 -23.87 6.02
N ASP A 27 -16.67 -23.01 5.66
CA ASP A 27 -16.39 -21.90 4.75
C ASP A 27 -15.43 -20.89 5.39
N ILE A 28 -14.64 -20.23 4.56
CA ILE A 28 -13.71 -19.16 4.97
C ILE A 28 -14.31 -17.83 4.54
N LEU A 29 -14.54 -16.94 5.50
CA LEU A 29 -15.00 -15.59 5.20
C LEU A 29 -13.84 -14.61 5.30
N LEU A 30 -13.58 -13.92 4.20
CA LEU A 30 -12.52 -12.93 4.10
C LEU A 30 -13.14 -11.59 3.72
N GLY A 31 -12.84 -10.55 4.48
CA GLY A 31 -13.35 -9.21 4.17
C GLY A 31 -12.51 -8.09 4.76
N HIS A 32 -12.93 -6.86 4.50
CA HIS A 32 -12.36 -5.67 5.11
C HIS A 32 -13.43 -5.00 6.00
N PRO A 33 -13.04 -4.27 7.05
CA PRO A 33 -13.95 -3.41 7.77
C PRO A 33 -14.49 -2.31 6.84
N PRO A 34 -15.75 -1.89 6.98
CA PRO A 34 -16.34 -0.83 6.16
C PRO A 34 -15.55 0.48 6.28
N TYR A 35 -15.48 1.23 5.18
CA TYR A 35 -14.86 2.56 5.19
C TYR A 35 -15.73 3.56 6.00
N PRO A 36 -15.09 4.59 6.60
CA PRO A 36 -15.72 5.63 7.43
C PRO A 36 -16.97 6.31 6.89
N ASP A 37 -17.13 6.34 5.57
CA ASP A 37 -18.12 7.11 4.82
C ASP A 37 -19.44 6.36 4.58
N LEU A 38 -19.49 5.07 4.91
CA LEU A 38 -20.72 4.27 4.88
C LEU A 38 -21.54 4.53 6.15
N LYS A 39 -22.61 5.32 6.00
CA LYS A 39 -23.50 5.75 7.10
C LYS A 39 -24.30 4.62 7.75
N GLU A 40 -24.41 3.48 7.10
CA GLU A 40 -25.05 2.26 7.62
C GLU A 40 -23.99 1.16 7.68
N TYR A 41 -23.55 0.83 8.88
CA TYR A 41 -22.62 -0.27 9.10
C TYR A 41 -23.39 -1.60 9.04
N ASP A 42 -23.60 -2.13 7.84
CA ASP A 42 -23.99 -3.53 7.69
C ASP A 42 -22.83 -4.40 8.20
N ASN A 43 -23.06 -5.08 9.32
CA ASN A 43 -22.04 -5.85 10.00
C ASN A 43 -22.04 -7.28 9.47
N TRP A 44 -21.52 -7.43 8.25
CA TRP A 44 -21.46 -8.69 7.52
C TRP A 44 -20.87 -9.84 8.35
N ILE A 45 -20.02 -9.54 9.34
CA ILE A 45 -19.48 -10.54 10.25
C ILE A 45 -20.57 -11.20 11.09
N PHE A 46 -21.51 -10.42 11.63
CA PHE A 46 -22.58 -10.93 12.49
C PHE A 46 -23.74 -11.54 11.69
N ASP A 47 -23.96 -11.09 10.46
CA ASP A 47 -24.94 -11.72 9.57
C ASP A 47 -24.59 -13.18 9.27
N ASN A 48 -23.30 -13.52 9.36
CA ASN A 48 -22.77 -14.87 9.13
C ASN A 48 -22.50 -15.69 10.40
N GLY A 49 -22.99 -15.24 11.55
CA GLY A 49 -22.94 -16.03 12.79
C GLY A 49 -23.76 -17.32 12.71
N LEU A 50 -23.20 -18.44 13.15
CA LEU A 50 -23.86 -19.75 13.12
C LEU A 50 -24.75 -19.99 14.35
N ASP A 51 -24.35 -19.47 15.51
CA ASP A 51 -24.92 -19.83 16.82
C ASP A 51 -25.87 -18.76 17.40
N GLY A 52 -26.29 -17.79 16.58
CA GLY A 52 -27.30 -16.79 16.94
C GLY A 52 -26.84 -15.33 16.84
N PRO A 53 -27.67 -14.39 17.32
CA PRO A 53 -27.44 -12.95 17.16
C PRO A 53 -26.12 -12.53 17.81
N ARG A 54 -25.27 -11.81 17.05
CA ARG A 54 -23.93 -11.32 17.48
C ARG A 54 -22.85 -12.40 17.60
N SER A 55 -23.09 -13.62 17.13
CA SER A 55 -22.01 -14.56 16.83
C SER A 55 -21.41 -14.22 15.47
N ALA A 56 -20.14 -14.55 15.27
CA ALA A 56 -19.45 -14.42 13.99
C ALA A 56 -19.18 -15.81 13.43
N HIS A 57 -18.97 -15.91 12.12
CA HIS A 57 -18.51 -17.16 11.54
C HIS A 57 -17.16 -17.57 12.15
N PRO A 58 -16.95 -18.84 12.56
CA PRO A 58 -15.72 -19.28 13.23
C PRO A 58 -14.45 -19.11 12.38
N ASN A 59 -14.60 -19.01 11.06
CA ASN A 59 -13.53 -18.79 10.10
C ASN A 59 -13.62 -17.41 9.45
N THR A 60 -13.86 -16.37 10.26
CA THR A 60 -13.85 -14.97 9.80
C THR A 60 -12.44 -14.39 9.86
N PHE A 61 -11.95 -13.89 8.74
CA PHE A 61 -10.63 -13.26 8.61
C PHE A 61 -10.77 -11.83 8.07
N ILE A 62 -9.94 -10.93 8.60
CA ILE A 62 -9.97 -9.52 8.23
C ILE A 62 -8.68 -9.12 7.53
N MET A 63 -8.80 -8.48 6.37
CA MET A 63 -7.70 -7.79 5.70
C MET A 63 -7.84 -6.29 5.90
N PHE A 64 -6.77 -5.63 6.32
CA PHE A 64 -6.82 -4.20 6.60
C PHE A 64 -5.48 -3.51 6.33
N PRO A 65 -5.45 -2.36 5.63
CA PRO A 65 -4.27 -1.51 5.58
C PRO A 65 -3.91 -1.06 6.99
N TYR A 66 -2.78 -1.53 7.51
CA TYR A 66 -2.40 -1.35 8.90
C TYR A 66 -1.53 -0.12 9.09
N ALA A 67 -2.02 0.85 9.85
CA ALA A 67 -1.28 2.08 10.17
C ALA A 67 -0.85 2.12 11.64
N ARG A 68 0.05 3.06 11.94
CA ARG A 68 0.51 3.29 13.31
C ARG A 68 -0.63 3.74 14.22
N ALA A 69 -0.46 3.56 15.53
CA ALA A 69 -1.48 3.92 16.51
C ALA A 69 -1.81 5.43 16.54
N ASP A 70 -0.84 6.27 16.19
CA ASP A 70 -0.98 7.72 16.04
C ASP A 70 -1.53 8.15 14.67
N PHE A 71 -1.85 7.21 13.78
CA PHE A 71 -2.38 7.51 12.46
C PHE A 71 -3.89 7.83 12.55
N THR A 72 -4.19 9.11 12.72
CA THR A 72 -5.52 9.65 13.07
C THR A 72 -6.57 9.63 11.95
N VAL A 73 -6.28 9.05 10.78
CA VAL A 73 -7.16 9.12 9.59
C VAL A 73 -8.23 8.01 9.57
N TRP A 74 -8.20 7.04 10.50
CA TRP A 74 -9.18 5.93 10.57
C TRP A 74 -10.24 6.01 11.70
N PRO A 75 -10.76 7.19 12.11
CA PRO A 75 -11.42 7.35 13.41
C PRO A 75 -12.85 6.80 13.55
N SER A 76 -13.43 6.11 12.57
CA SER A 76 -14.85 5.70 12.64
C SER A 76 -15.14 4.22 12.37
N VAL A 77 -14.13 3.40 12.06
CA VAL A 77 -14.36 1.96 11.89
C VAL A 77 -14.60 1.31 13.27
N PRO A 78 -15.65 0.50 13.46
CA PRO A 78 -15.90 -0.23 14.71
C PRO A 78 -14.92 -1.41 14.90
N LEU A 79 -13.61 -1.16 14.76
CA LEU A 79 -12.52 -2.13 14.87
C LEU A 79 -12.62 -3.06 16.10
N PRO A 80 -12.99 -2.60 17.32
CA PRO A 80 -13.14 -3.50 18.47
C PRO A 80 -14.11 -4.67 18.24
N THR A 81 -15.20 -4.41 17.52
CA THR A 81 -16.21 -5.42 17.20
C THR A 81 -15.65 -6.45 16.23
N TYR A 82 -14.99 -5.97 15.17
CA TYR A 82 -14.42 -6.80 14.11
C TYR A 82 -13.27 -7.69 14.64
N VAL A 83 -12.45 -7.14 15.53
CA VAL A 83 -11.31 -7.84 16.14
C VAL A 83 -11.76 -8.95 17.08
N LYS A 84 -12.80 -8.71 17.90
CA LYS A 84 -13.35 -9.75 18.77
C LYS A 84 -13.91 -10.91 17.96
N ALA A 85 -14.59 -10.57 16.87
CA ALA A 85 -15.31 -11.51 16.03
C ALA A 85 -14.43 -12.29 15.05
N SER A 86 -13.25 -11.77 14.67
CA SER A 86 -12.38 -12.46 13.71
C SER A 86 -11.48 -13.51 14.35
N ARG A 87 -11.08 -14.51 13.56
CA ARG A 87 -10.06 -15.51 13.91
C ARG A 87 -8.66 -14.90 13.84
N ALA A 88 -8.40 -14.13 12.78
CA ALA A 88 -7.17 -13.36 12.63
C ALA A 88 -7.39 -12.04 11.87
N PHE A 89 -6.42 -11.14 12.01
CA PHE A 89 -6.36 -9.84 11.37
C PHE A 89 -5.06 -9.74 10.57
N PHE A 90 -5.16 -9.84 9.25
CA PHE A 90 -4.07 -9.66 8.31
C PHE A 90 -3.86 -8.17 8.07
N GLY A 91 -2.96 -7.58 8.85
CA GLY A 91 -2.59 -6.18 8.71
C GLY A 91 -1.61 -6.02 7.57
N MET A 92 -1.95 -5.24 6.55
CA MET A 92 -1.10 -4.95 5.40
C MET A 92 -0.31 -3.66 5.60
N GLY A 93 1.01 -3.73 5.66
CA GLY A 93 1.86 -2.57 5.88
C GLY A 93 3.35 -2.91 5.95
N GLY A 94 4.18 -1.88 6.06
CA GLY A 94 5.62 -2.02 6.27
C GLY A 94 6.01 -2.09 7.74
N VAL A 95 7.23 -2.55 7.98
CA VAL A 95 7.80 -2.75 9.32
C VAL A 95 7.67 -1.52 10.24
N VAL A 96 7.91 -0.31 9.70
CA VAL A 96 7.82 0.97 10.44
C VAL A 96 6.43 1.22 11.01
N HIS A 97 5.38 0.69 10.37
CA HIS A 97 4.02 0.84 10.85
C HIS A 97 3.68 -0.18 11.93
N TYR A 98 4.29 -1.37 11.95
CA TYR A 98 4.01 -2.41 12.94
C TYR A 98 4.80 -2.24 14.24
N ASP A 99 6.10 -2.01 14.13
CA ASP A 99 6.99 -1.96 15.30
C ASP A 99 6.67 -0.73 16.15
N GLY A 100 6.34 0.39 15.50
CA GLY A 100 5.95 1.61 16.18
C GLY A 100 4.54 1.64 16.77
N SER A 101 3.71 0.60 16.58
CA SER A 101 2.28 0.66 16.93
C SER A 101 1.77 -0.48 17.80
N LEU A 102 2.30 -1.69 17.67
CA LEU A 102 1.91 -2.81 18.53
C LEU A 102 2.76 -2.87 19.79
N GLU A 103 4.03 -2.47 19.70
CA GLU A 103 4.97 -2.51 20.82
C GLU A 103 4.77 -1.35 21.78
N THR A 104 4.42 -0.17 21.25
CA THR A 104 4.27 1.10 22.00
C THR A 104 2.81 1.45 22.28
N ALA A 105 1.86 0.68 21.75
CA ALA A 105 0.44 0.93 21.94
C ALA A 105 0.06 0.94 23.43
N PRO A 106 -0.75 1.93 23.87
CA PRO A 106 -1.33 1.94 25.21
C PRO A 106 -2.09 0.65 25.50
N ALA A 107 -2.06 0.20 26.76
CA ALA A 107 -2.62 -1.08 27.19
C ALA A 107 -4.10 -1.23 26.81
N GLU A 108 -4.84 -0.14 26.91
CA GLU A 108 -6.27 -0.03 26.64
C GLU A 108 -6.61 0.16 25.16
N SER A 109 -5.61 0.40 24.30
CA SER A 109 -5.85 0.66 22.88
C SER A 109 -6.36 -0.57 22.14
N ILE A 110 -7.12 -0.33 21.07
CA ILE A 110 -7.56 -1.39 20.16
C ILE A 110 -6.39 -2.21 19.61
N TRP A 111 -5.23 -1.58 19.41
CA TRP A 111 -4.03 -2.22 18.88
C TRP A 111 -3.47 -3.32 19.80
N ARG A 112 -3.55 -3.15 21.12
CA ARG A 112 -3.23 -4.23 22.06
C ARG A 112 -4.23 -5.37 22.02
N GLN A 113 -5.51 -5.05 21.83
CA GLN A 113 -6.55 -6.06 21.70
C GLN A 113 -6.41 -6.89 20.43
N ILE A 114 -5.90 -6.30 19.33
CA ILE A 114 -5.69 -7.04 18.07
C ILE A 114 -4.40 -7.87 18.08
N GLN A 115 -3.39 -7.46 18.86
CA GLN A 115 -2.04 -8.04 18.83
C GLN A 115 -2.00 -9.58 18.86
N PRO A 116 -2.80 -10.30 19.68
CA PRO A 116 -2.78 -11.77 19.70
C PRO A 116 -3.31 -12.43 18.43
N LYS A 117 -4.13 -11.72 17.65
CA LYS A 117 -4.75 -12.18 16.40
C LYS A 117 -4.10 -11.60 15.16
N PHE A 118 -3.10 -10.75 15.35
CA PHE A 118 -2.50 -9.97 14.28
C PHE A 118 -1.49 -10.80 13.48
N VAL A 119 -1.62 -10.76 12.16
CA VAL A 119 -0.68 -11.39 11.22
C VAL A 119 -0.16 -10.28 10.31
N ARG A 120 1.16 -10.06 10.34
CA ARG A 120 1.84 -9.09 9.47
C ARG A 120 1.92 -9.64 8.06
N VAL A 121 1.42 -8.88 7.09
CA VAL A 121 1.49 -9.24 5.67
C VAL A 121 1.96 -8.08 4.83
N ASN A 122 2.84 -8.36 3.87
CA ASN A 122 3.17 -7.40 2.83
C ASN A 122 1.99 -7.21 1.88
N MET A 123 1.89 -6.03 1.27
CA MET A 123 1.02 -5.86 0.11
C MET A 123 1.63 -6.53 -1.12
N GLY A 124 0.73 -7.07 -1.95
CA GLY A 124 1.05 -7.69 -3.22
C GLY A 124 0.86 -6.75 -4.41
N CYS A 125 1.67 -6.95 -5.46
CA CYS A 125 1.58 -6.29 -6.74
C CYS A 125 1.61 -7.34 -7.87
N ASP A 126 0.75 -7.22 -8.88
CA ASP A 126 0.79 -8.09 -10.06
C ASP A 126 1.81 -7.58 -11.08
N THR A 127 3.08 -7.91 -10.85
CA THR A 127 4.20 -7.48 -11.69
C THR A 127 4.15 -8.01 -13.13
N ARG A 128 3.29 -8.99 -13.44
CA ARG A 128 3.16 -9.56 -14.80
C ARG A 128 2.48 -8.59 -15.76
N ARG A 129 1.65 -7.69 -15.23
CA ARG A 129 0.92 -6.68 -16.00
C ARG A 129 1.75 -5.43 -16.27
N LEU A 130 2.91 -5.33 -15.63
CA LEU A 130 3.74 -4.13 -15.64
C LEU A 130 4.94 -4.36 -16.56
N PRO A 131 5.07 -3.60 -17.65
CA PRO A 131 6.20 -3.74 -18.54
C PRO A 131 7.49 -3.35 -17.82
N TYR A 132 8.58 -3.93 -18.30
CA TYR A 132 9.92 -3.59 -17.85
C TYR A 132 10.83 -3.52 -19.07
N LYS A 133 11.23 -2.30 -19.41
CA LYS A 133 12.19 -2.04 -20.47
C LYS A 133 12.82 -0.67 -20.25
N ILE A 134 13.78 -0.60 -19.35
CA ILE A 134 14.56 0.63 -19.18
C ILE A 134 15.78 0.53 -20.08
N ASP A 135 15.90 1.46 -21.02
CA ASP A 135 17.17 1.73 -21.69
C ASP A 135 17.98 2.65 -20.76
N PHE A 136 18.92 2.06 -20.03
CA PHE A 136 19.72 2.80 -19.06
C PHE A 136 20.60 3.88 -19.70
N LYS A 137 20.95 3.73 -20.98
CA LYS A 137 21.77 4.70 -21.74
C LYS A 137 21.02 5.99 -22.06
N HIS A 138 19.70 5.91 -22.20
CA HIS A 138 18.83 7.06 -22.44
C HIS A 138 17.91 7.29 -21.24
N ARG A 139 18.52 7.37 -20.04
CA ARG A 139 17.79 7.56 -18.80
C ARG A 139 16.99 8.88 -18.84
N PRO A 140 15.66 8.84 -18.68
CA PRO A 140 14.88 10.06 -18.57
C PRO A 140 15.09 10.78 -17.23
N SER A 141 14.84 12.09 -17.19
CA SER A 141 14.99 12.91 -15.97
C SER A 141 13.67 13.17 -15.22
N GLY A 142 12.58 12.51 -15.61
CA GLY A 142 11.28 12.71 -14.98
C GLY A 142 11.13 12.06 -13.61
N LEU A 143 10.44 12.76 -12.73
CA LEU A 143 9.92 12.28 -11.46
C LEU A 143 8.43 11.99 -11.61
N LEU A 144 7.99 10.78 -11.25
CA LEU A 144 6.57 10.42 -11.18
C LEU A 144 6.06 10.55 -9.75
N HIS A 145 4.92 11.22 -9.56
CA HIS A 145 4.15 11.18 -8.32
C HIS A 145 2.69 10.83 -8.62
N VAL A 146 2.10 9.96 -7.80
CA VAL A 146 0.69 9.54 -7.93
C VAL A 146 0.02 9.57 -6.57
N SER A 147 -1.02 10.40 -6.41
CA SER A 147 -1.62 10.67 -5.09
C SER A 147 -2.98 11.39 -5.16
N SER A 148 -3.78 11.26 -4.11
CA SER A 148 -5.00 12.05 -3.86
C SER A 148 -4.75 13.45 -3.31
N LEU A 149 -3.48 13.81 -3.09
CA LEU A 149 -3.05 15.05 -2.46
C LEU A 149 -3.77 15.29 -1.11
N ALA A 150 -4.05 14.23 -0.37
CA ALA A 150 -4.57 14.33 1.00
C ALA A 150 -3.44 14.84 1.93
N LYS A 151 -3.80 15.51 3.02
CA LYS A 151 -2.83 16.11 3.96
C LYS A 151 -1.80 15.10 4.50
N TYR A 152 -2.25 13.89 4.86
CA TYR A 152 -1.36 12.82 5.33
C TYR A 152 -0.37 12.33 4.27
N LYS A 153 -0.63 12.63 2.99
CA LYS A 153 0.28 12.35 1.88
C LYS A 153 1.37 13.42 1.68
N LYS A 154 1.44 14.42 2.58
CA LYS A 154 2.42 15.52 2.60
C LYS A 154 2.68 16.15 1.20
N PRO A 155 1.64 16.56 0.46
CA PRO A 155 1.84 17.19 -0.86
C PRO A 155 2.59 18.52 -0.78
N ASP A 156 2.48 19.24 0.35
CA ASP A 156 3.23 20.45 0.65
C ASP A 156 4.75 20.19 0.75
N LEU A 157 5.15 19.13 1.47
CA LEU A 157 6.55 18.69 1.55
C LEU A 157 7.07 18.35 0.15
N MET A 158 6.29 17.61 -0.64
CA MET A 158 6.65 17.26 -2.01
C MET A 158 6.90 18.52 -2.85
N PHE A 159 5.91 19.40 -2.97
CA PHE A 159 6.05 20.59 -3.83
C PHE A 159 7.15 21.54 -3.36
N ARG A 160 7.41 21.67 -2.06
CA ARG A 160 8.52 22.48 -1.51
C ARG A 160 9.90 21.86 -1.73
N SER A 161 9.97 20.56 -2.00
CA SER A 161 11.23 19.82 -2.20
C SER A 161 11.72 19.83 -3.66
N LEU A 162 10.88 20.25 -4.61
CA LEU A 162 11.19 20.22 -6.04
C LEU A 162 11.88 21.47 -6.61
N PRO A 163 11.73 22.70 -6.07
CA PRO A 163 12.39 23.87 -6.63
C PRO A 163 13.91 23.66 -6.76
N LYS A 164 14.50 24.20 -7.83
CA LYS A 164 15.96 24.16 -8.10
C LYS A 164 16.56 22.76 -8.38
N THR A 165 15.76 21.70 -8.38
CA THR A 165 16.23 20.35 -8.74
C THR A 165 16.41 20.16 -10.24
N GLY A 166 15.79 21.02 -11.07
CA GLY A 166 15.76 20.86 -12.53
C GLY A 166 14.87 19.71 -13.01
N CYS A 167 14.06 19.12 -12.12
CA CYS A 167 13.19 18.01 -12.46
C CYS A 167 12.01 18.43 -13.35
N ARG A 168 11.55 17.49 -14.18
CA ARG A 168 10.18 17.47 -14.68
C ARG A 168 9.32 16.60 -13.75
N LEU A 169 8.23 17.15 -13.23
CA LEU A 169 7.26 16.39 -12.43
C LEU A 169 6.12 15.88 -13.30
N TYR A 170 5.89 14.57 -13.26
CA TYR A 170 4.71 13.93 -13.81
C TYR A 170 3.75 13.58 -12.68
N LEU A 171 2.58 14.23 -12.65
CA LEU A 171 1.63 14.16 -11.54
C LEU A 171 0.35 13.43 -11.95
N GLY A 172 0.16 12.21 -11.43
CA GLY A 172 -1.13 11.52 -11.47
C GLY A 172 -1.98 11.87 -10.25
N THR A 173 -3.11 12.56 -10.44
CA THR A 173 -4.03 12.84 -9.34
C THR A 173 -5.48 12.95 -9.81
N PHE A 174 -6.41 12.45 -9.00
CA PHE A 174 -7.84 12.73 -9.17
C PHE A 174 -8.29 14.01 -8.46
N ALA A 175 -7.42 14.59 -7.62
CA ALA A 175 -7.73 15.77 -6.82
C ALA A 175 -7.24 17.07 -7.49
N VAL A 176 -7.49 17.22 -8.80
CA VAL A 176 -7.00 18.34 -9.62
C VAL A 176 -7.42 19.69 -9.02
N SER A 177 -8.62 19.79 -8.43
CA SER A 177 -9.10 21.00 -7.77
C SER A 177 -8.24 21.46 -6.59
N LYS A 178 -7.47 20.58 -5.96
CA LYS A 178 -6.53 20.95 -4.89
C LYS A 178 -5.28 21.65 -5.42
N LEU A 179 -4.97 21.56 -6.71
CA LEU A 179 -3.80 22.23 -7.30
C LEU A 179 -3.90 23.74 -7.25
N ASP A 180 -5.12 24.31 -7.29
CA ASP A 180 -5.35 25.75 -7.17
C ASP A 180 -4.78 26.33 -5.88
N GLU A 181 -4.86 25.57 -4.77
CA GLU A 181 -4.30 25.96 -3.49
C GLU A 181 -2.76 26.08 -3.57
N PHE A 182 -2.10 25.06 -4.11
CA PHE A 182 -0.65 25.03 -4.25
C PHE A 182 -0.14 26.06 -5.28
N TRP A 183 -0.93 26.32 -6.33
CA TRP A 183 -0.64 27.36 -7.31
C TRP A 183 -0.67 28.74 -6.67
N ARG A 184 -1.69 29.06 -5.87
CA ARG A 184 -1.78 30.33 -5.12
C ARG A 184 -0.62 30.52 -4.14
N GLN A 185 -0.12 29.43 -3.58
CA GLN A 185 1.08 29.43 -2.73
C GLN A 185 2.40 29.49 -3.51
N LYS A 186 2.36 29.50 -4.85
CA LYS A 186 3.54 29.47 -5.74
C LYS A 186 4.45 28.25 -5.50
N LEU A 187 3.85 27.11 -5.16
CA LEU A 187 4.57 25.87 -4.87
C LEU A 187 4.66 24.92 -6.06
N LEU A 188 3.81 25.08 -7.08
CA LEU A 188 3.83 24.18 -8.24
C LEU A 188 5.13 24.35 -9.05
N PRO A 189 5.82 23.25 -9.41
CA PRO A 189 7.00 23.31 -10.26
C PRO A 189 6.67 23.92 -11.63
N ALA A 190 7.62 24.65 -12.20
CA ALA A 190 7.45 25.25 -13.53
C ALA A 190 7.33 24.18 -14.64
N ASP A 191 8.09 23.08 -14.53
CA ASP A 191 8.01 21.93 -15.44
C ASP A 191 7.23 20.79 -14.76
N MET A 192 5.90 20.95 -14.73
CA MET A 192 4.97 19.96 -14.22
C MET A 192 3.97 19.58 -15.31
N GLN A 193 3.76 18.28 -15.48
CA GLN A 193 2.71 17.73 -16.34
C GLN A 193 1.72 16.90 -15.52
N ILE A 194 0.44 17.27 -15.61
CA ILE A 194 -0.64 16.46 -15.07
C ILE A 194 -0.90 15.29 -16.01
N LEU A 195 -0.92 14.08 -15.46
CA LEU A 195 -1.25 12.86 -16.17
C LEU A 195 -2.77 12.61 -16.13
N PRO A 196 -3.34 11.97 -17.17
CA PRO A 196 -4.69 11.43 -17.08
C PRO A 196 -4.78 10.36 -15.99
N ALA A 197 -6.00 9.90 -15.71
CA ALA A 197 -6.20 8.74 -14.82
C ALA A 197 -5.32 7.58 -15.28
N LEU A 198 -4.46 7.11 -14.37
CA LEU A 198 -3.49 6.07 -14.68
C LEU A 198 -4.19 4.71 -14.69
N ASP A 199 -4.19 4.07 -15.85
CA ASP A 199 -4.57 2.67 -15.99
C ASP A 199 -3.31 1.81 -16.13
N ASN A 200 -3.07 0.97 -15.11
CA ASN A 200 -1.94 0.03 -15.11
C ASN A 200 -2.09 -1.06 -16.18
N GLY A 201 -3.30 -1.26 -16.72
CA GLY A 201 -3.57 -2.15 -17.84
C GLY A 201 -3.30 -1.53 -19.22
N ASP A 202 -3.14 -0.20 -19.33
CA ASP A 202 -2.90 0.48 -20.60
C ASP A 202 -1.41 0.39 -21.01
N PRO A 203 -1.08 -0.31 -22.12
CA PRO A 203 0.30 -0.38 -22.60
C PRO A 203 0.88 0.99 -22.97
N GLY A 204 0.06 1.93 -23.46
CA GLY A 204 0.48 3.26 -23.89
C GLY A 204 0.95 4.11 -22.71
N THR A 205 0.11 4.22 -21.67
CA THR A 205 0.47 4.87 -20.40
C THR A 205 1.72 4.25 -19.81
N ASN A 206 1.81 2.92 -19.75
CA ASN A 206 2.97 2.26 -19.19
C ASN A 206 4.27 2.51 -19.98
N ALA A 207 4.22 2.46 -21.31
CA ALA A 207 5.38 2.75 -22.16
C ALA A 207 5.86 4.19 -21.97
N ARG A 208 4.90 5.12 -21.90
CA ARG A 208 5.18 6.53 -21.64
C ARG A 208 5.87 6.76 -20.29
N LEU A 209 5.36 6.17 -19.21
CA LEU A 209 5.95 6.30 -17.89
C LEU A 209 7.41 5.81 -17.86
N ILE A 210 7.71 4.69 -18.53
CA ILE A 210 9.07 4.14 -18.59
C ILE A 210 10.00 5.01 -19.46
N GLN A 211 9.47 5.64 -20.51
CA GLN A 211 10.24 6.53 -21.38
C GLN A 211 10.49 7.91 -20.76
N GLU A 212 9.61 8.37 -19.87
CA GLU A 212 9.62 9.74 -19.38
C GLU A 212 10.08 9.84 -17.91
N CYS A 213 10.01 8.77 -17.13
CA CYS A 213 10.31 8.79 -15.69
C CYS A 213 11.37 7.76 -15.29
N SER A 214 12.31 8.18 -14.45
CA SER A 214 13.31 7.30 -13.83
C SER A 214 13.05 7.06 -12.35
N PHE A 215 12.33 7.98 -11.71
CA PHE A 215 12.14 7.96 -10.27
C PHE A 215 10.66 8.04 -9.92
N TYR A 216 10.28 7.39 -8.83
CA TYR A 216 8.96 7.54 -8.22
C TYR A 216 9.10 8.27 -6.89
N LEU A 217 8.46 9.43 -6.77
CA LEU A 217 8.51 10.29 -5.58
C LEU A 217 7.30 10.04 -4.68
N HIS A 218 7.53 9.76 -3.41
CA HIS A 218 6.48 9.51 -2.44
C HIS A 218 6.81 10.13 -1.08
N THR A 219 6.07 11.17 -0.69
CA THR A 219 6.29 11.89 0.58
C THR A 219 5.36 11.44 1.71
N ALA A 220 4.46 10.50 1.45
CA ALA A 220 3.42 10.14 2.41
C ALA A 220 3.92 9.21 3.52
N ALA A 221 3.31 9.34 4.70
CA ALA A 221 3.40 8.37 5.78
C ALA A 221 2.28 7.32 5.61
N GLU A 222 2.38 6.47 4.60
CA GLU A 222 1.36 5.45 4.28
C GLU A 222 1.80 4.04 4.70
N PRO A 223 0.89 3.24 5.30
CA PRO A 223 1.10 1.84 5.69
C PRO A 223 1.93 1.02 4.72
N GLN A 224 1.58 1.09 3.44
CA GLN A 224 2.35 0.67 2.27
C GLN A 224 1.48 1.08 1.09
N ALA A 225 1.98 1.87 0.14
CA ALA A 225 1.19 2.31 -1.01
C ALA A 225 1.42 1.38 -2.21
N THR A 226 0.35 0.88 -2.84
CA THR A 226 0.47 -0.02 -4.01
C THR A 226 1.16 0.70 -5.16
N THR A 227 0.96 2.00 -5.25
CA THR A 227 1.63 2.88 -6.22
C THR A 227 3.14 2.89 -6.09
N ILE A 228 3.72 2.67 -4.89
CA ILE A 228 5.17 2.48 -4.75
C ILE A 228 5.57 1.18 -5.45
N LEU A 229 4.90 0.07 -5.11
CA LEU A 229 5.21 -1.27 -5.61
C LEU A 229 5.09 -1.35 -7.13
N GLU A 230 4.02 -0.78 -7.69
CA GLU A 230 3.75 -0.76 -9.14
C GLU A 230 4.84 0.00 -9.90
N ASN A 231 5.27 1.15 -9.41
CA ASN A 231 6.30 1.94 -10.08
C ASN A 231 7.71 1.37 -9.89
N CYS A 232 8.00 0.78 -8.73
CA CYS A 232 9.22 -0.01 -8.54
C CYS A 232 9.24 -1.24 -9.45
N ALA A 233 8.08 -1.89 -9.66
CA ALA A 233 7.98 -3.00 -10.60
C ALA A 233 8.26 -2.56 -12.04
N ARG A 234 7.90 -1.33 -12.44
CA ARG A 234 8.31 -0.74 -13.74
C ARG A 234 9.81 -0.45 -13.84
N GLY A 235 10.52 -0.50 -12.71
CA GLY A 235 11.94 -0.23 -12.60
C GLY A 235 12.28 1.22 -12.22
N LEU A 236 11.29 2.02 -11.84
CA LEU A 236 11.56 3.37 -11.32
C LEU A 236 12.22 3.25 -9.95
N VAL A 237 13.31 3.99 -9.73
CA VAL A 237 13.99 4.03 -8.42
C VAL A 237 13.15 4.87 -7.46
N PRO A 238 12.77 4.34 -6.30
CA PRO A 238 11.89 5.07 -5.40
C PRO A 238 12.66 6.11 -4.57
N ILE A 239 12.12 7.33 -4.54
CA ILE A 239 12.51 8.43 -3.66
C ILE A 239 11.39 8.61 -2.63
N LEU A 240 11.63 8.22 -1.38
CA LEU A 240 10.57 7.99 -0.40
C LEU A 240 10.79 8.75 0.90
N HIS A 241 9.72 9.19 1.53
CA HIS A 241 9.76 9.54 2.94
C HIS A 241 10.03 8.29 3.79
N PRO A 242 10.86 8.38 4.86
CA PRO A 242 11.13 7.26 5.74
C PRO A 242 9.87 6.70 6.41
N ASP A 243 8.85 7.50 6.65
CA ASP A 243 7.58 6.99 7.19
C ASP A 243 6.70 6.26 6.16
N SER A 244 7.15 6.05 4.93
CA SER A 244 6.46 5.13 4.03
C SER A 244 6.71 3.70 4.48
N GLY A 245 5.67 2.87 4.50
CA GLY A 245 5.84 1.46 4.83
C GLY A 245 6.37 0.60 3.69
N PHE A 246 7.18 1.17 2.81
CA PHE A 246 8.00 0.38 1.88
C PHE A 246 9.47 0.67 2.17
N ARG A 247 10.22 -0.38 2.51
CA ARG A 247 11.66 -0.30 2.74
C ARG A 247 12.43 -0.98 1.63
N SER A 248 13.54 -0.38 1.22
CA SER A 248 14.42 -0.98 0.21
C SER A 248 15.85 -0.46 0.40
N PRO A 249 16.86 -1.34 0.32
CA PRO A 249 18.26 -0.89 0.26
C PRO A 249 18.54 -0.09 -1.03
N TYR A 250 17.68 -0.22 -2.04
CA TYR A 250 17.81 0.47 -3.32
C TYR A 250 17.10 1.83 -3.35
N ALA A 251 16.31 2.15 -2.33
CA ALA A 251 15.58 3.42 -2.23
C ALA A 251 16.50 4.60 -1.90
N ILE A 252 16.01 5.78 -2.20
CA ILE A 252 16.58 7.08 -1.79
C ILE A 252 15.60 7.66 -0.78
N TYR A 253 16.09 8.02 0.41
CA TYR A 253 15.23 8.50 1.50
C TYR A 253 15.27 10.01 1.62
N LEU A 254 14.10 10.61 1.76
CA LEU A 254 13.88 12.04 2.04
C LEU A 254 13.94 12.31 3.55
N THR A 255 13.87 13.59 3.91
CA THR A 255 13.69 14.08 5.29
C THR A 255 12.42 14.95 5.38
N ASP A 256 12.12 15.45 6.58
CA ASP A 256 11.04 16.43 6.78
C ASP A 256 11.47 17.87 6.41
N ASP A 257 12.73 18.10 6.00
CA ASP A 257 13.22 19.40 5.52
C ASP A 257 13.16 19.48 3.99
N PRO A 258 12.29 20.32 3.40
CA PRO A 258 12.22 20.50 1.96
C PRO A 258 13.53 20.98 1.32
N THR A 259 14.35 21.74 2.05
CA THR A 259 15.61 22.28 1.53
C THR A 259 16.67 21.18 1.40
N GLU A 260 16.76 20.31 2.39
CA GLU A 260 17.62 19.12 2.33
C GLU A 260 17.17 18.18 1.21
N ASN A 261 15.85 18.00 1.07
CA ASN A 261 15.26 17.18 0.01
C ASN A 261 15.60 17.68 -1.39
N GLN A 262 15.75 18.98 -1.61
CA GLN A 262 16.21 19.51 -2.91
C GLN A 262 17.59 18.96 -3.27
N GLY A 263 18.51 18.87 -2.30
CA GLY A 263 19.84 18.28 -2.50
C GLY A 263 19.77 16.78 -2.78
N ILE A 264 18.94 16.05 -2.04
CA ILE A 264 18.73 14.61 -2.22
C ILE A 264 18.16 14.30 -3.62
N ILE A 265 17.13 15.05 -4.03
CA ILE A 265 16.49 14.87 -5.34
C ILE A 265 17.44 15.28 -6.47
N ALA A 266 18.17 16.37 -6.33
CA ALA A 266 19.17 16.77 -7.33
C ALA A 266 20.28 15.71 -7.47
N ALA A 267 20.75 15.13 -6.36
CA ALA A 267 21.73 14.05 -6.38
C ALA A 267 21.17 12.78 -7.05
N ALA A 268 19.90 12.44 -6.81
CA ALA A 268 19.22 11.34 -7.48
C ALA A 268 19.17 11.56 -9.00
N LEU A 269 18.77 12.76 -9.45
CA LEU A 269 18.70 13.10 -10.88
C LEU A 269 20.08 13.13 -11.56
N ALA A 270 21.14 13.40 -10.81
CA ALA A 270 22.53 13.38 -11.27
C ALA A 270 23.23 12.02 -11.07
N MET A 271 22.53 11.00 -10.56
CA MET A 271 23.07 9.65 -10.30
C MET A 271 23.74 9.06 -11.55
N LYS A 272 24.82 8.29 -11.37
CA LYS A 272 25.48 7.61 -12.49
C LYS A 272 24.60 6.49 -13.07
N GLU A 273 24.80 6.17 -14.34
CA GLU A 273 24.03 5.13 -15.03
C GLU A 273 24.13 3.77 -14.33
N ASP A 274 25.34 3.33 -13.97
CA ASP A 274 25.56 2.04 -13.30
C ASP A 274 24.86 1.95 -11.94
N GLU A 275 24.91 3.01 -11.14
CA GLU A 275 24.22 3.05 -9.84
C GLU A 275 22.70 3.02 -10.02
N TYR A 276 22.19 3.76 -11.02
CA TYR A 276 20.76 3.75 -11.32
C TYR A 276 20.30 2.36 -11.79
N ALA A 277 21.08 1.70 -12.66
CA ALA A 277 20.80 0.35 -13.12
C ALA A 277 20.78 -0.66 -11.95
N GLU A 278 21.76 -0.58 -11.05
CA GLU A 278 21.80 -1.41 -9.85
C GLU A 278 20.56 -1.23 -8.98
N ARG A 279 20.19 0.03 -8.65
CA ARG A 279 19.02 0.31 -7.83
C ARG A 279 17.71 -0.10 -8.50
N SER A 280 17.57 0.17 -9.79
CA SER A 280 16.39 -0.18 -10.59
C SER A 280 16.17 -1.69 -10.66
N LEU A 281 17.21 -2.45 -10.99
CA LEU A 281 17.16 -3.91 -11.02
C LEU A 281 16.95 -4.50 -9.62
N GLY A 282 17.62 -3.94 -8.63
CA GLY A 282 17.52 -4.34 -7.23
C GLY A 282 16.11 -4.19 -6.68
N VAL A 283 15.49 -3.01 -6.83
CA VAL A 283 14.14 -2.77 -6.33
C VAL A 283 13.12 -3.66 -7.06
N ARG A 284 13.25 -3.83 -8.38
CA ARG A 284 12.36 -4.72 -9.14
C ARG A 284 12.46 -6.17 -8.65
N ARG A 285 13.68 -6.66 -8.42
CA ARG A 285 13.91 -8.00 -7.87
C ARG A 285 13.29 -8.13 -6.48
N GLN A 286 13.42 -7.11 -5.63
CA GLN A 286 12.76 -7.08 -4.33
C GLN A 286 11.24 -7.21 -4.46
N ILE A 287 10.60 -6.46 -5.37
CA ILE A 287 9.15 -6.56 -5.60
C ILE A 287 8.75 -7.96 -6.04
N GLN A 288 9.49 -8.57 -6.97
CA GLN A 288 9.19 -9.92 -7.47
C GLN A 288 9.29 -10.99 -6.37
N ILE A 289 10.30 -10.89 -5.50
CA ILE A 289 10.56 -11.87 -4.45
C ILE A 289 9.59 -11.69 -3.28
N TYR A 290 9.39 -10.45 -2.81
CA TYR A 290 8.73 -10.19 -1.52
C TYR A 290 7.32 -9.59 -1.65
N HIS A 291 6.97 -9.03 -2.80
CA HIS A 291 5.70 -8.33 -3.02
C HIS A 291 4.93 -8.86 -4.22
N SER A 292 5.27 -10.03 -4.78
CA SER A 292 4.47 -10.59 -5.86
C SER A 292 3.09 -11.00 -5.33
N TRP A 293 2.03 -10.57 -6.02
CA TRP A 293 0.65 -10.89 -5.63
C TRP A 293 0.45 -12.38 -5.36
N GLN A 294 1.04 -13.23 -6.19
CA GLN A 294 0.94 -14.69 -6.04
C GLN A 294 1.53 -15.16 -4.70
N ARG A 295 2.72 -14.68 -4.32
CA ARG A 295 3.33 -15.06 -3.02
C ARG A 295 2.49 -14.58 -1.86
N ILE A 296 2.11 -13.30 -1.86
CA ILE A 296 1.33 -12.70 -0.78
C ILE A 296 0.01 -13.44 -0.60
N PHE A 297 -0.70 -13.68 -1.69
CA PHE A 297 -1.95 -14.44 -1.66
C PHE A 297 -1.75 -15.86 -1.09
N MET A 298 -0.74 -16.60 -1.58
CA MET A 298 -0.50 -17.98 -1.12
C MET A 298 -0.12 -18.03 0.36
N ASN A 299 0.64 -17.06 0.86
CA ASN A 299 1.00 -16.98 2.27
C ASN A 299 -0.24 -16.70 3.13
N ILE A 300 -1.06 -15.71 2.76
CA ILE A 300 -2.32 -15.41 3.47
C ILE A 300 -3.24 -16.64 3.48
N PHE A 301 -3.36 -17.32 2.34
CA PHE A 301 -4.22 -18.49 2.21
C PHE A 301 -3.72 -19.66 3.06
N ALA A 302 -2.41 -19.96 3.03
CA ALA A 302 -1.82 -20.99 3.87
C ALA A 302 -1.99 -20.70 5.37
N ASP A 303 -1.81 -19.43 5.78
CA ASP A 303 -2.04 -19.00 7.16
C ASP A 303 -3.50 -19.17 7.59
N MET A 304 -4.46 -18.83 6.72
CA MET A 304 -5.89 -19.08 6.98
C MET A 304 -6.16 -20.57 7.17
N GLN A 305 -5.65 -21.43 6.29
CA GLN A 305 -5.83 -22.89 6.41
C GLN A 305 -5.22 -23.46 7.70
N ALA A 306 -4.00 -23.02 8.05
CA ALA A 306 -3.34 -23.42 9.28
C ALA A 306 -4.16 -23.01 10.51
N LEU A 307 -4.67 -21.78 10.52
CA LEU A 307 -5.51 -21.29 11.60
C LEU A 307 -6.81 -22.07 11.71
N VAL A 308 -7.50 -22.37 10.59
CA VAL A 308 -8.72 -23.21 10.57
C VAL A 308 -8.45 -24.58 11.20
N ALA A 309 -7.32 -25.20 10.86
CA ALA A 309 -6.89 -26.49 11.40
C ALA A 309 -6.42 -26.44 12.87
N GLY A 310 -6.38 -25.26 13.50
CA GLY A 310 -5.94 -25.09 14.89
C GLY A 310 -4.43 -24.95 15.07
N GLY A 311 -3.68 -24.72 13.99
CA GLY A 311 -2.24 -24.48 14.01
C GLY A 311 -1.86 -23.03 14.33
N GLU A 312 -0.55 -22.79 14.43
CA GLU A 312 0.05 -21.46 14.59
C GLU A 312 0.52 -20.88 13.25
N VAL A 313 0.66 -19.56 13.18
CA VAL A 313 1.10 -18.82 11.98
C VAL A 313 2.26 -17.88 12.31
N ASN A 314 3.08 -17.57 11.31
CA ASN A 314 4.15 -16.59 11.47
C ASN A 314 3.59 -15.17 11.54
N ARG A 315 3.45 -14.63 12.75
CA ARG A 315 2.92 -13.27 12.97
C ARG A 315 3.95 -12.16 12.73
N ARG A 316 5.23 -12.48 12.55
CA ARG A 316 6.32 -11.50 12.42
C ARG A 316 6.51 -10.98 10.99
N GLY A 317 5.97 -11.67 9.98
CA GLY A 317 6.18 -11.35 8.57
C GLY A 317 7.56 -11.81 8.05
N ASP A 318 7.84 -11.54 6.77
CA ASP A 318 9.14 -11.81 6.14
C ASP A 318 10.12 -10.63 6.39
N GLU A 319 11.41 -10.93 6.63
CA GLU A 319 12.48 -9.99 7.05
C GLU A 319 12.89 -8.88 6.04
N PHE A 320 12.13 -8.65 4.96
CA PHE A 320 12.42 -7.57 4.00
C PHE A 320 11.17 -6.81 3.57
N SER A 321 10.33 -6.50 4.56
CA SER A 321 9.16 -5.61 4.49
C SER A 321 9.51 -4.15 4.78
#